data_AF-A0A7V8VY73-F1
#
_entry.id   AF-A0A7V8VY73-F1
#
_cell.length_a   1.000
_cell.length_b   1.000
_cell.length_c   1.000
_cell.angle_alpha   90.00
_cell.angle_beta   90.00
_cell.angle_gamma   90.00
#
_symmetry.space_group_name_H-M   'P 1'
#
loop_
_entity.id
_entity.type
_entity.pdbx_description
1 polymer ?
#
loop_
_entity_poly.entity_id
_entity_poly.type
_entity_poly.pdbx_seq_one_letter_code
_entity_poly.pdbx_strand_id
1 'polypeptide(L)'
;MSPDAARADARNQAALSELESALLVVHTYRRDGSRWLFVPREIAHPGEVATTLPLRPLQPLAEGTIDAPEPVHPAALAWDLLTVLREITERGAPLWVPGDPISRAWQRRLNGGLWRGGEDVPPRGYLGFLLHLGTDAGILDTADGPAVPGADKGGVRPSVTSRIRAWRRLSFDEQMERLREVWLDQEQWIEGREREEIDVWGADWRGFRHRLVTELERFDTSEWLALDDLATRLAEANPTLIGPTFTASSARSGGDHDDHRTATIARVIAVELETAAAWFGIVALGVDPGKGVAVRIAERDRPSSETADEPETVLSVSNEGMVALHSPTPLHIWSLSAFADAEGVKPEARFQLRPGSVGRALGAGFDLDQIVQYLTRQSGEPLPDSLLKTLREWTVGYRRVRLRRAIVLTPDADLAPGEIRAALETAGLEVLDGEEPEGGLIVILPASARQSPPSAPEEQALAVLRANGYAGQWEQPPRLDPAGS
;
A
#
# COMPACT_ATOMS: atom_id res chain seq x y z
N MET A 1 37.32 -32.52 -64.61
CA MET A 1 36.06 -32.00 -64.03
C MET A 1 35.17 -31.51 -65.16
N SER A 2 33.90 -31.94 -65.20
CA SER A 2 32.92 -31.37 -66.14
C SER A 2 32.72 -29.87 -65.82
N PRO A 3 32.52 -28.98 -66.81
CA PRO A 3 32.26 -27.56 -66.58
C PRO A 3 31.06 -27.31 -65.64
N ASP A 4 30.10 -28.23 -65.58
CA ASP A 4 28.98 -28.16 -64.63
C ASP A 4 29.39 -28.45 -63.18
N ALA A 5 30.39 -29.31 -62.96
CA ALA A 5 30.92 -29.58 -61.63
C ALA A 5 31.67 -28.35 -61.07
N ALA A 6 32.46 -27.67 -61.91
CA ALA A 6 33.18 -26.46 -61.52
C ALA A 6 32.23 -25.31 -61.13
N ARG A 7 31.08 -25.18 -61.82
CA ARG A 7 30.05 -24.18 -61.48
C ARG A 7 29.32 -24.52 -60.19
N ALA A 8 29.03 -25.79 -59.94
CA ALA A 8 28.42 -26.24 -58.70
C ALA A 8 29.33 -25.97 -57.49
N ASP A 9 30.63 -26.27 -57.62
CA ASP A 9 31.62 -26.03 -56.56
C ASP A 9 31.75 -24.54 -56.22
N ALA A 10 31.81 -23.66 -57.23
CA ALA A 10 31.87 -22.22 -57.01
C ALA A 10 30.62 -21.68 -56.30
N ARG A 11 29.44 -22.20 -56.63
CA ARG A 11 28.18 -21.82 -55.98
C ARG A 11 28.14 -22.27 -54.52
N ASN A 12 28.63 -23.49 -54.24
CA ASN A 12 28.70 -24.01 -52.88
C ASN A 12 29.70 -23.23 -52.01
N GLN A 13 30.85 -22.83 -52.58
CA GLN A 13 31.81 -21.97 -51.88
C GLN A 13 31.22 -20.59 -51.56
N ALA A 14 30.50 -19.97 -52.50
CA ALA A 14 29.84 -18.68 -52.26
C ALA A 14 28.79 -18.77 -51.13
N ALA A 15 27.94 -19.80 -51.16
CA ALA A 15 26.93 -20.03 -50.13
C ALA A 15 27.57 -20.29 -48.75
N LEU A 16 28.65 -21.09 -48.69
CA LEU A 16 29.39 -21.31 -47.44
C LEU A 16 30.04 -20.03 -46.91
N SER A 17 30.63 -19.21 -47.79
CA SER A 17 31.22 -17.93 -47.42
C SER A 17 30.17 -16.97 -46.85
N GLU A 18 28.96 -16.96 -47.41
CA GLU A 18 27.84 -16.15 -46.92
C GLU A 18 27.38 -16.61 -45.53
N LEU A 19 27.19 -17.92 -45.34
CA LEU A 19 26.80 -18.51 -44.06
C LEU A 19 27.84 -18.29 -42.95
N GLU A 20 29.13 -18.39 -43.29
CA GLU A 20 30.23 -18.11 -42.36
C GLU A 20 30.32 -16.61 -42.01
N SER A 21 30.12 -15.73 -43.00
CA SER A 21 30.13 -14.27 -42.77
C SER A 21 28.95 -13.82 -41.90
N ALA A 22 27.83 -14.52 -41.99
CA ALA A 22 26.66 -14.33 -41.14
C ALA A 22 26.76 -15.04 -39.77
N LEU A 23 27.88 -15.70 -39.47
CA LEU A 23 28.12 -16.49 -38.24
C LEU A 23 27.10 -17.62 -38.00
N LEU A 24 26.42 -18.08 -39.05
CA LEU A 24 25.46 -19.19 -38.99
C LEU A 24 26.14 -20.56 -39.03
N VAL A 25 27.36 -20.60 -39.56
CA VAL A 25 28.22 -21.77 -39.61
C VAL A 25 29.58 -21.41 -39.05
N VAL A 26 30.06 -22.24 -38.12
CA VAL A 26 31.40 -22.10 -37.52
C VAL A 26 32.31 -23.16 -38.15
N HIS A 27 33.56 -22.79 -38.38
CA HIS A 27 34.58 -23.71 -38.87
C HIS A 27 35.62 -24.02 -37.79
N THR A 28 36.13 -25.24 -37.82
CA THR A 28 37.29 -25.69 -37.05
C THR A 28 38.15 -26.62 -37.92
N TYR A 29 39.31 -27.01 -37.42
CA TYR A 29 40.22 -27.92 -38.11
C TYR A 29 40.36 -29.21 -37.32
N ARG A 30 40.22 -30.35 -38.01
CA ARG A 30 40.53 -31.65 -37.44
C ARG A 30 42.05 -31.83 -37.32
N ARG A 31 42.47 -32.85 -36.56
CA ARG A 31 43.90 -33.18 -36.37
C ARG A 31 44.65 -33.51 -37.68
N ASP A 32 43.92 -33.90 -38.72
CA ASP A 32 44.45 -34.16 -40.07
C ASP A 32 44.54 -32.89 -40.95
N GLY A 33 44.22 -31.72 -40.40
CA GLY A 33 44.21 -30.45 -41.13
C GLY A 33 42.98 -30.23 -42.00
N SER A 34 42.03 -31.17 -42.05
CA SER A 34 40.80 -30.97 -42.80
C SER A 34 39.89 -29.95 -42.10
N ARG A 35 39.29 -29.07 -42.91
CA ARG A 35 38.34 -28.07 -42.46
C ARG A 35 37.00 -28.76 -42.18
N TRP A 36 36.47 -28.55 -40.98
CA TRP A 36 35.18 -29.07 -40.56
C TRP A 36 34.25 -27.91 -40.26
N LEU A 37 33.05 -27.96 -40.81
CA LEU A 37 32.01 -26.96 -40.66
C LEU A 37 30.88 -27.55 -39.83
N PHE A 38 30.37 -26.78 -38.87
CA PHE A 38 29.20 -27.17 -38.10
C PHE A 38 28.31 -25.95 -37.83
N VAL A 39 27.01 -26.18 -37.72
CA VAL A 39 26.04 -25.18 -37.26
C VAL A 39 25.99 -25.31 -35.74
N PRO A 40 26.30 -24.24 -34.97
CA PRO A 40 26.13 -24.24 -33.52
C PRO A 40 24.74 -24.70 -33.13
N ARG A 41 24.65 -25.45 -32.04
CA ARG A 41 23.41 -26.13 -31.63
C ARG A 41 22.32 -25.13 -31.30
N GLU A 42 22.70 -23.95 -30.82
CA GLU A 42 21.88 -22.78 -30.50
C GLU A 42 21.23 -22.18 -31.75
N ILE A 43 21.91 -22.24 -32.90
CA ILE A 43 21.41 -21.75 -34.20
C ILE A 43 20.53 -22.80 -34.87
N ALA A 44 20.91 -24.08 -34.74
CA ALA A 44 20.13 -25.19 -35.29
C ALA A 44 18.82 -25.45 -34.52
N HIS A 45 18.81 -25.16 -33.21
CA HIS A 45 17.69 -25.39 -32.30
C HIS A 45 17.44 -24.14 -31.43
N PRO A 46 16.97 -23.04 -32.02
CA PRO A 46 16.73 -21.81 -31.29
C PRO A 46 15.71 -22.06 -30.15
N GLY A 47 16.14 -21.81 -28.91
CA GLY A 47 15.33 -21.98 -27.70
C GLY A 47 15.49 -23.31 -26.95
N GLU A 48 16.19 -24.31 -27.51
CA GLU A 48 16.41 -25.61 -26.83
C GLU A 48 17.73 -25.66 -26.03
N VAL A 49 18.68 -24.78 -26.35
CA VAL A 49 20.00 -24.74 -25.69
C VAL A 49 20.06 -23.50 -24.82
N ALA A 50 20.20 -23.70 -23.50
CA ALA A 50 20.46 -22.62 -22.57
C ALA A 50 21.85 -22.03 -22.86
N THR A 51 21.90 -20.92 -23.58
CA THR A 51 23.10 -20.09 -23.72
C THR A 51 23.44 -19.53 -22.36
N THR A 52 24.29 -20.21 -21.60
CA THR A 52 24.92 -19.62 -20.42
C THR A 52 26.39 -19.95 -20.43
N LEU A 53 27.21 -18.92 -20.71
CA LEU A 53 28.51 -18.84 -20.05
C LEU A 53 28.27 -19.02 -18.55
N PRO A 54 29.15 -19.71 -17.81
CA PRO A 54 28.97 -19.88 -16.37
C PRO A 54 28.87 -18.49 -15.73
N LEU A 55 27.68 -18.17 -15.23
CA LEU A 55 27.42 -16.91 -14.56
C LEU A 55 28.28 -16.82 -13.30
N ARG A 56 28.67 -15.61 -12.92
CA ARG A 56 29.52 -15.39 -11.75
C ARG A 56 28.84 -16.01 -10.52
N PRO A 57 29.55 -16.82 -9.72
CA PRO A 57 28.98 -17.33 -8.48
C PRO A 57 28.72 -16.15 -7.53
N LEU A 58 27.56 -16.17 -6.87
CA LEU A 58 27.28 -15.23 -5.80
C LEU A 58 28.23 -15.50 -4.63
N GLN A 59 28.70 -14.42 -4.02
CA GLN A 59 29.55 -14.49 -2.84
C GLN A 59 28.73 -14.11 -1.61
N PRO A 60 28.53 -15.03 -0.66
CA PRO A 60 27.91 -14.72 0.62
C PRO A 60 28.65 -13.60 1.33
N LEU A 61 27.89 -12.75 2.03
CA LEU A 61 28.43 -11.77 2.95
C LEU A 61 28.84 -12.46 4.25
N ALA A 62 29.86 -11.94 4.90
CA ALA A 62 30.34 -12.52 6.15
C ALA A 62 29.30 -12.35 7.25
N GLU A 63 28.99 -13.43 7.96
CA GLU A 63 28.12 -13.36 9.13
C GLU A 63 28.71 -12.40 10.19
N GLY A 64 27.86 -11.58 10.81
CA GLY A 64 28.26 -10.61 11.84
C GLY A 64 28.68 -9.24 11.32
N THR A 65 28.81 -9.01 10.00
CA THR A 65 28.95 -7.65 9.44
C THR A 65 27.62 -6.99 9.11
N ILE A 66 26.56 -7.79 9.03
CA ILE A 66 25.22 -7.33 8.67
C ILE A 66 24.50 -6.83 9.93
N ASP A 67 24.09 -5.58 9.89
CA ASP A 67 23.09 -5.06 10.81
C ASP A 67 21.72 -5.60 10.37
N ALA A 68 21.32 -6.70 11.02
CA ALA A 68 20.09 -7.42 10.69
C ALA A 68 18.88 -6.61 11.18
N PRO A 69 17.78 -6.61 10.42
CA PRO A 69 16.59 -5.85 10.80
C PRO A 69 15.97 -6.44 12.07
N GLU A 70 15.27 -5.60 12.82
CA GLU A 70 14.43 -6.10 13.92
C GLU A 70 13.45 -7.17 13.41
N PRO A 71 13.23 -8.26 14.17
CA PRO A 71 12.24 -9.25 13.82
C PRO A 71 10.87 -8.61 13.59
N VAL A 72 10.28 -8.93 12.44
CA VAL A 72 8.95 -8.45 12.06
C VAL A 72 7.95 -9.58 12.27
N HIS A 73 6.75 -9.25 12.75
CA HIS A 73 5.66 -10.22 12.86
C HIS A 73 5.39 -10.90 11.49
N PRO A 74 5.23 -12.23 11.41
CA PRO A 74 5.03 -12.94 10.13
C PRO A 74 3.86 -12.38 9.31
N ALA A 75 2.81 -11.93 9.99
CA ALA A 75 1.62 -11.32 9.38
C ALA A 75 1.60 -9.78 9.40
N ALA A 76 2.76 -9.13 9.46
CA ALA A 76 2.86 -7.67 9.56
C ALA A 76 2.07 -6.93 8.47
N LEU A 77 2.07 -7.43 7.23
CA LEU A 77 1.35 -6.78 6.13
C LEU A 77 -0.17 -6.79 6.33
N ALA A 78 -0.72 -7.94 6.74
CA ALA A 78 -2.15 -8.08 7.03
C ALA A 78 -2.56 -7.22 8.24
N TRP A 79 -1.71 -7.16 9.27
CA TRP A 79 -1.90 -6.27 10.40
C TRP A 79 -1.94 -4.80 10.00
N ASP A 80 -0.93 -4.36 9.24
CA ASP A 80 -0.78 -2.98 8.82
C ASP A 80 -1.94 -2.56 7.93
N LEU A 81 -2.45 -3.46 7.09
CA LEU A 81 -3.69 -3.24 6.35
C LEU A 81 -4.90 -3.04 7.30
N LEU A 82 -5.06 -3.84 8.34
CA LEU A 82 -6.14 -3.64 9.33
C LEU A 82 -6.04 -2.29 10.03
N THR A 83 -4.82 -1.85 10.38
CA THR A 83 -4.55 -0.52 10.95
C THR A 83 -5.02 0.58 9.99
N VAL A 84 -4.68 0.48 8.70
CA VAL A 84 -5.13 1.44 7.65
C VAL A 84 -6.66 1.43 7.52
N LEU A 85 -7.26 0.25 7.41
CA LEU A 85 -8.72 0.10 7.26
C LEU A 85 -9.49 0.68 8.46
N ARG A 86 -8.92 0.54 9.66
CA ARG A 86 -9.48 1.13 10.87
C ARG A 86 -9.45 2.66 10.82
N GLU A 87 -8.30 3.24 10.47
CA GLU A 87 -8.16 4.70 10.36
C GLU A 87 -9.13 5.28 9.32
N ILE A 88 -9.30 4.62 8.17
CA ILE A 88 -10.29 5.02 7.15
C ILE A 88 -11.73 4.97 7.72
N THR A 89 -12.07 3.92 8.47
CA THR A 89 -13.40 3.75 9.07
C THR A 89 -13.70 4.85 10.09
N GLU A 90 -12.73 5.18 10.94
CA GLU A 90 -12.89 6.13 12.04
C GLU A 90 -12.83 7.58 11.59
N ARG A 91 -11.84 7.94 10.77
CA ARG A 91 -11.49 9.33 10.47
C ARG A 91 -11.69 9.72 9.01
N GLY A 92 -12.02 8.75 8.16
CA GLY A 92 -12.12 8.92 6.72
C GLY A 92 -10.78 8.69 6.03
N ALA A 93 -10.84 8.37 4.73
CA ALA A 93 -9.65 8.18 3.92
C ALA A 93 -9.00 9.52 3.51
N PRO A 94 -7.67 9.51 3.29
CA PRO A 94 -7.00 10.63 2.63
C PRO A 94 -7.47 10.74 1.17
N LEU A 95 -7.26 11.91 0.58
CA LEU A 95 -7.21 12.00 -0.88
C LEU A 95 -5.95 11.26 -1.34
N TRP A 96 -6.12 10.31 -2.24
CA TRP A 96 -5.04 9.46 -2.74
C TRP A 96 -5.07 9.46 -4.27
N VAL A 97 -3.94 9.79 -4.89
CA VAL A 97 -3.72 9.64 -6.33
C VAL A 97 -2.77 8.45 -6.49
N PRO A 98 -3.18 7.36 -7.15
CA PRO A 98 -2.30 6.22 -7.35
C PRO A 98 -0.98 6.62 -8.04
N GLY A 99 0.15 6.34 -7.39
CA GLY A 99 1.48 6.74 -7.85
C GLY A 99 2.06 7.98 -7.17
N ASP A 100 1.22 8.80 -6.53
CA ASP A 100 1.67 9.94 -5.73
C ASP A 100 1.78 9.58 -4.25
N PRO A 101 2.74 10.17 -3.52
CA PRO A 101 2.89 9.94 -2.09
C PRO A 101 1.66 10.45 -1.33
N ILE A 102 1.14 9.62 -0.42
CA ILE A 102 0.04 10.01 0.47
C ILE A 102 0.46 11.18 1.37
N SER A 103 -0.48 12.03 1.80
CA SER A 103 -0.17 13.18 2.66
C SER A 103 0.68 12.80 3.90
N ARG A 104 1.74 13.57 4.16
CA ARG A 104 2.67 13.33 5.28
C ARG A 104 1.98 13.31 6.64
N ALA A 105 0.91 14.10 6.83
CA ALA A 105 0.14 14.12 8.06
C ALA A 105 -0.60 12.79 8.33
N TRP A 106 -1.04 12.10 7.28
CA TRP A 106 -1.66 10.78 7.41
C TRP A 106 -0.59 9.68 7.62
N GLN A 107 0.54 9.79 6.91
CA GLN A 107 1.69 8.89 7.10
C GLN A 107 2.19 8.88 8.55
N ARG A 108 2.50 10.05 9.12
CA ARG A 108 3.01 10.18 10.51
C ARG A 108 2.06 9.62 11.55
N ARG A 109 0.76 9.75 11.29
CA ARG A 109 -0.30 9.29 12.19
C ARG A 109 -0.38 7.78 12.26
N LEU A 110 -0.26 7.11 11.12
CA LEU A 110 -0.28 5.65 11.06
C LEU A 110 1.03 5.03 11.52
N ASN A 111 2.16 5.73 11.31
CA ASN A 111 3.51 5.17 11.46
C ASN A 111 3.72 4.38 12.76
N GLY A 112 3.29 4.91 13.92
CA GLY A 112 3.48 4.25 15.21
C GLY A 112 2.64 2.98 15.42
N GLY A 113 1.59 2.79 14.63
CA GLY A 113 0.70 1.61 14.67
C GLY A 113 1.01 0.54 13.62
N LEU A 114 2.06 0.74 12.80
CA LEU A 114 2.47 -0.19 11.75
C LEU A 114 3.68 -1.02 12.19
N TRP A 115 3.65 -2.31 11.90
CA TRP A 115 4.82 -3.17 12.02
C TRP A 115 5.93 -2.73 11.08
N ARG A 116 5.57 -2.25 9.89
CA ARG A 116 6.49 -1.67 8.92
C ARG A 116 6.46 -0.14 8.96
N GLY A 117 6.42 0.44 10.16
CA GLY A 117 6.72 1.86 10.37
C GLY A 117 8.21 2.15 10.12
N GLY A 118 8.50 3.38 9.70
CA GLY A 118 9.87 3.94 9.68
C GLY A 118 10.12 4.86 10.88
N GLU A 119 11.20 5.63 10.85
CA GLU A 119 11.56 6.55 11.94
C GLU A 119 10.50 7.65 12.14
N ASP A 120 10.15 8.35 11.05
CA ASP A 120 9.15 9.44 11.06
C ASP A 120 7.86 9.10 10.30
N VAL A 121 7.99 8.31 9.24
CA VAL A 121 6.94 7.92 8.31
C VAL A 121 7.20 6.50 7.81
N PRO A 122 6.17 5.80 7.30
CA PRO A 122 6.34 4.46 6.76
C PRO A 122 7.25 4.48 5.52
N PRO A 123 7.81 3.32 5.10
CA PRO A 123 8.59 3.21 3.89
C PRO A 123 7.85 3.80 2.69
N ARG A 124 8.61 4.44 1.80
CA ARG A 124 8.08 5.06 0.57
C ARG A 124 7.29 4.01 -0.24
N GLY A 125 6.10 4.38 -0.72
CA GLY A 125 5.21 3.47 -1.45
C GLY A 125 4.42 2.50 -0.59
N TYR A 126 4.77 2.28 0.69
CA TYR A 126 4.17 1.21 1.49
C TYR A 126 2.66 1.39 1.73
N LEU A 127 2.24 2.61 2.06
CA LEU A 127 0.82 2.87 2.28
C LEU A 127 0.00 2.84 0.97
N GLY A 128 0.55 3.36 -0.14
CA GLY A 128 -0.07 3.24 -1.45
C GLY A 128 -0.23 1.78 -1.88
N PHE A 129 0.79 0.97 -1.61
CA PHE A 129 0.77 -0.49 -1.80
C PHE A 129 -0.36 -1.16 -0.99
N LEU A 130 -0.50 -0.84 0.31
CA LEU A 130 -1.61 -1.36 1.13
C LEU A 130 -2.99 -0.96 0.60
N LEU A 131 -3.14 0.28 0.11
CA LEU A 131 -4.40 0.75 -0.49
C LEU A 131 -4.73 -0.01 -1.78
N HIS A 132 -3.74 -0.27 -2.64
CA HIS A 132 -3.90 -1.11 -3.83
C HIS A 132 -4.35 -2.53 -3.45
N LEU A 133 -3.63 -3.19 -2.55
CA LEU A 133 -4.01 -4.53 -2.10
C LEU A 133 -5.41 -4.57 -1.49
N GLY A 134 -5.77 -3.58 -0.68
CA GLY A 134 -7.10 -3.49 -0.08
C GLY A 134 -8.21 -3.30 -1.12
N THR A 135 -7.95 -2.52 -2.17
CA THR A 135 -8.88 -2.28 -3.27
C THR A 135 -9.11 -3.55 -4.08
N ASP A 136 -8.04 -4.23 -4.47
CA ASP A 136 -8.12 -5.42 -5.32
C ASP A 136 -8.58 -6.66 -4.55
N ALA A 137 -8.32 -6.74 -3.24
CA ALA A 137 -8.97 -7.70 -2.36
C ALA A 137 -10.49 -7.43 -2.20
N GLY A 138 -10.99 -6.27 -2.65
CA GLY A 138 -12.37 -5.82 -2.58
C GLY A 138 -12.80 -5.32 -1.20
N ILE A 139 -11.84 -5.05 -0.32
CA ILE A 139 -12.07 -4.57 1.06
C ILE A 139 -12.22 -3.04 1.06
N LEU A 140 -11.55 -2.38 0.13
CA LEU A 140 -11.73 -0.98 -0.21
C LEU A 140 -12.48 -0.86 -1.54
N ASP A 141 -13.26 0.20 -1.66
CA ASP A 141 -13.89 0.64 -2.90
C ASP A 141 -13.44 2.07 -3.19
N THR A 142 -13.16 2.36 -4.45
CA THR A 142 -12.71 3.66 -4.96
C THR A 142 -13.80 4.40 -5.72
N ALA A 143 -15.06 3.96 -5.62
CA ALA A 143 -16.25 4.46 -6.32
C ALA A 143 -16.15 5.90 -6.91
N ASP A 144 -16.46 5.97 -8.21
CA ASP A 144 -16.12 7.00 -9.19
C ASP A 144 -16.60 8.44 -8.92
N GLY A 145 -15.67 9.37 -9.13
CA GLY A 145 -15.92 10.78 -9.40
C GLY A 145 -14.68 11.61 -9.05
N PRO A 146 -14.23 12.56 -9.90
CA PRO A 146 -13.17 13.48 -9.49
C PRO A 146 -13.60 14.16 -8.20
N ALA A 147 -12.73 14.15 -7.18
CA ALA A 147 -13.04 14.58 -5.83
C ALA A 147 -13.64 16.00 -5.74
N VAL A 148 -13.48 16.81 -6.79
CA VAL A 148 -14.13 18.11 -7.06
C VAL A 148 -14.07 18.36 -8.59
N PRO A 149 -15.04 19.07 -9.23
CA PRO A 149 -14.79 19.71 -10.52
C PRO A 149 -13.61 20.68 -10.41
N GLY A 150 -12.43 20.28 -10.90
CA GLY A 150 -11.17 21.03 -10.76
C GLY A 150 -10.14 20.44 -9.79
N ALA A 151 -10.45 19.32 -9.11
CA ALA A 151 -9.43 18.53 -8.41
C ALA A 151 -8.59 17.72 -9.43
N ASP A 152 -7.33 17.49 -9.08
CA ASP A 152 -6.36 16.76 -9.88
C ASP A 152 -6.96 15.48 -10.48
N LYS A 153 -6.89 15.36 -11.81
CA LYS A 153 -7.43 14.23 -12.57
C LYS A 153 -6.78 12.94 -12.06
N GLY A 154 -7.50 12.17 -11.23
CA GLY A 154 -7.06 10.86 -10.74
C GLY A 154 -7.12 10.66 -9.21
N GLY A 155 -7.43 11.70 -8.42
CA GLY A 155 -7.56 11.56 -6.98
C GLY A 155 -8.85 10.83 -6.54
N VAL A 156 -8.69 9.79 -5.72
CA VAL A 156 -9.78 9.00 -5.14
C VAL A 156 -9.75 9.06 -3.61
N ARG A 157 -10.90 8.82 -2.98
CA ARG A 157 -11.01 8.65 -1.52
C ARG A 157 -11.55 7.24 -1.24
N PRO A 158 -10.69 6.27 -0.92
CA PRO A 158 -11.14 4.91 -0.71
C PRO A 158 -12.11 4.82 0.47
N SER A 159 -13.06 3.91 0.38
CA SER A 159 -14.03 3.64 1.45
C SER A 159 -14.07 2.15 1.76
N VAL A 160 -14.25 1.80 3.02
CA VAL A 160 -14.29 0.40 3.45
C VAL A 160 -15.62 -0.22 3.03
N THR A 161 -15.56 -1.36 2.36
CA THR A 161 -16.73 -2.09 1.88
C THR A 161 -17.35 -2.96 2.97
N SER A 162 -18.52 -3.54 2.70
CA SER A 162 -19.14 -4.53 3.59
C SER A 162 -18.30 -5.81 3.77
N ARG A 163 -17.36 -6.09 2.87
CA ARG A 163 -16.48 -7.27 2.92
C ARG A 163 -15.50 -7.24 4.08
N ILE A 164 -15.25 -6.08 4.70
CA ILE A 164 -14.42 -5.97 5.91
C ILE A 164 -14.85 -6.91 7.03
N ARG A 165 -16.16 -7.19 7.15
CA ARG A 165 -16.70 -8.09 8.17
C ARG A 165 -16.27 -9.53 7.96
N ALA A 166 -16.15 -9.97 6.71
CA ALA A 166 -15.65 -11.29 6.37
C ALA A 166 -14.13 -11.34 6.49
N TRP A 167 -13.44 -10.29 6.00
CA TRP A 167 -11.99 -10.17 6.06
C TRP A 167 -11.44 -10.35 7.49
N ARG A 168 -11.97 -9.60 8.46
CA ARG A 168 -11.51 -9.66 9.87
C ARG A 168 -11.75 -10.99 10.59
N ARG A 169 -12.49 -11.93 9.97
CA ARG A 169 -12.73 -13.27 10.51
C ARG A 169 -11.75 -14.31 10.00
N LEU A 170 -11.03 -13.98 8.92
CA LEU A 170 -9.92 -14.79 8.45
C LEU A 170 -8.80 -14.77 9.49
N SER A 171 -8.06 -15.85 9.57
CA SER A 171 -6.76 -15.91 10.24
C SER A 171 -5.75 -15.00 9.55
N PHE A 172 -4.65 -14.71 10.24
CA PHE A 172 -3.57 -13.94 9.64
C PHE A 172 -2.97 -14.63 8.40
N ASP A 173 -2.82 -15.96 8.44
CA ASP A 173 -2.27 -16.72 7.31
C ASP A 173 -3.19 -16.65 6.09
N GLU A 174 -4.50 -16.82 6.27
CA GLU A 174 -5.49 -16.66 5.19
C GLU A 174 -5.50 -15.23 4.61
N GLN A 175 -5.32 -14.21 5.45
CA GLN A 175 -5.20 -12.83 4.98
C GLN A 175 -3.91 -12.63 4.18
N MET A 176 -2.78 -13.11 4.69
CA MET A 176 -1.48 -12.99 4.01
C MET A 176 -1.47 -13.70 2.66
N GLU A 177 -2.03 -14.91 2.60
CA GLU A 177 -2.11 -15.68 1.35
C GLU A 177 -2.98 -14.95 0.33
N ARG A 178 -4.16 -14.48 0.73
CA ARG A 178 -5.04 -13.72 -0.17
C ARG A 178 -4.43 -12.39 -0.64
N LEU A 179 -3.70 -11.68 0.22
CA LEU A 179 -2.96 -10.47 -0.17
C LEU A 179 -1.86 -10.80 -1.17
N ARG A 180 -1.17 -11.94 -0.99
CA ARG A 180 -0.14 -12.41 -1.91
C ARG A 180 -0.73 -12.80 -3.27
N GLU A 181 -1.83 -13.54 -3.30
CA GLU A 181 -2.55 -13.86 -4.54
C GLU A 181 -2.93 -12.59 -5.30
N VAL A 182 -3.52 -11.61 -4.60
CA VAL A 182 -3.89 -10.31 -5.17
C VAL A 182 -2.68 -9.58 -5.75
N TRP A 183 -1.54 -9.56 -5.04
CA TRP A 183 -0.30 -8.94 -5.52
C TRP A 183 0.29 -9.64 -6.75
N LEU A 184 0.35 -10.97 -6.72
CA LEU A 184 0.87 -11.77 -7.83
C LEU A 184 0.07 -11.55 -9.12
N ASP A 185 -1.25 -11.42 -9.01
CA ASP A 185 -2.15 -11.21 -10.14
C ASP A 185 -2.26 -9.75 -10.61
N GLN A 186 -1.56 -8.80 -9.98
CA GLN A 186 -1.60 -7.39 -10.39
C GLN A 186 -1.02 -7.15 -11.79
N GLU A 187 -1.77 -6.44 -12.63
CA GLU A 187 -1.29 -6.00 -13.94
C GLU A 187 -0.35 -4.78 -13.87
N GLN A 188 -0.29 -4.09 -12.73
CA GLN A 188 0.46 -2.85 -12.55
C GLN A 188 1.59 -3.04 -11.52
N TRP A 189 2.70 -2.32 -11.66
CA TRP A 189 3.82 -2.33 -10.71
C TRP A 189 3.58 -1.39 -9.52
N ILE A 190 2.67 -1.78 -8.62
CA ILE A 190 2.17 -0.93 -7.53
C ILE A 190 3.22 -0.60 -6.47
N GLU A 191 4.22 -1.45 -6.31
CA GLU A 191 5.31 -1.38 -5.34
C GLU A 191 6.47 -0.47 -5.79
N GLY A 192 6.67 -0.33 -7.10
CA GLY A 192 7.67 0.57 -7.68
C GLY A 192 7.14 1.96 -8.04
N ARG A 193 5.82 2.14 -8.12
CA ARG A 193 5.17 3.36 -8.64
C ARG A 193 5.56 4.67 -7.98
N GLU A 194 5.63 4.69 -6.65
CA GLU A 194 5.96 5.91 -5.92
C GLU A 194 7.47 6.20 -5.93
N ARG A 195 8.31 5.34 -6.52
CA ARG A 195 9.76 5.53 -6.60
C ARG A 195 10.15 6.17 -7.93
N GLU A 196 10.64 7.41 -7.89
CA GLU A 196 11.13 8.19 -9.04
C GLU A 196 12.41 7.63 -9.70
N GLU A 197 12.79 6.39 -9.41
CA GLU A 197 14.07 5.83 -9.81
C GLU A 197 14.03 5.25 -11.23
N ILE A 198 12.88 4.69 -11.62
CA ILE A 198 12.71 3.98 -12.88
C ILE A 198 11.24 3.94 -13.29
N ASP A 199 10.95 4.39 -14.50
CA ASP A 199 9.65 4.24 -15.12
C ASP A 199 9.72 3.13 -16.16
N VAL A 200 8.86 2.11 -16.04
CA VAL A 200 8.82 0.98 -16.96
C VAL A 200 7.42 0.81 -17.53
N TRP A 201 7.34 0.71 -18.87
CA TRP A 201 6.09 0.53 -19.60
C TRP A 201 6.12 -0.76 -20.44
N GLY A 202 4.96 -1.40 -20.56
CA GLY A 202 4.77 -2.61 -21.38
C GLY A 202 5.35 -3.90 -20.78
N ALA A 203 5.84 -3.87 -19.55
CA ALA A 203 6.32 -5.06 -18.85
C ALA A 203 5.17 -5.99 -18.43
N ASP A 204 5.47 -7.29 -18.39
CA ASP A 204 4.59 -8.35 -17.89
C ASP A 204 4.78 -8.48 -16.37
N TRP A 205 4.14 -7.60 -15.61
CA TRP A 205 4.30 -7.53 -14.15
C TRP A 205 3.80 -8.79 -13.43
N ARG A 206 2.68 -9.34 -13.89
CA ARG A 206 2.13 -10.60 -13.37
C ARG A 206 3.13 -11.74 -13.55
N GLY A 207 3.58 -11.98 -14.79
CA GLY A 207 4.54 -13.04 -15.05
C GLY A 207 5.88 -12.78 -14.38
N PHE A 208 6.32 -11.52 -14.29
CA PHE A 208 7.54 -11.13 -13.57
C PHE A 208 7.52 -11.60 -12.11
N ARG A 209 6.48 -11.27 -11.35
CA ARG A 209 6.40 -11.63 -9.92
C ARG A 209 6.39 -13.14 -9.72
N HIS A 210 5.58 -13.87 -10.49
CA HIS A 210 5.53 -15.32 -10.42
C HIS A 210 6.90 -15.95 -10.72
N ARG A 211 7.57 -15.49 -11.79
CA ARG A 211 8.91 -15.98 -12.15
C ARG A 211 9.94 -15.62 -11.08
N LEU A 212 9.92 -14.39 -10.57
CA LEU A 212 10.85 -13.96 -9.53
C LEU A 212 10.70 -14.81 -8.26
N VAL A 213 9.48 -14.99 -7.75
CA VAL A 213 9.24 -15.83 -6.57
C VAL A 213 9.74 -17.27 -6.80
N THR A 214 9.48 -17.82 -7.99
CA THR A 214 9.96 -19.17 -8.36
C THR A 214 11.49 -19.25 -8.41
N GLU A 215 12.17 -18.20 -8.90
CA GLU A 215 13.63 -18.16 -8.93
C GLU A 215 14.22 -18.02 -7.53
N LEU A 216 13.60 -17.23 -6.64
CA LEU A 216 14.06 -17.05 -5.25
C LEU A 216 14.02 -18.36 -4.45
N GLU A 217 13.07 -19.26 -4.75
CA GLU A 217 12.97 -20.59 -4.13
C GLU A 217 14.18 -21.51 -4.41
N ARG A 218 15.03 -21.16 -5.38
CA ARG A 218 16.23 -21.94 -5.72
C ARG A 218 17.47 -21.57 -4.91
N PHE A 219 17.41 -20.47 -4.15
CA PHE A 219 18.54 -19.99 -3.36
C PHE A 219 18.49 -20.55 -1.94
N ASP A 220 19.66 -20.68 -1.31
CA ASP A 220 19.77 -21.07 0.09
C ASP A 220 19.18 -19.97 0.99
N THR A 221 18.30 -20.35 1.93
CA THR A 221 17.60 -19.44 2.84
C THR A 221 18.46 -18.94 4.00
N SER A 222 19.66 -19.50 4.20
CA SER A 222 20.51 -19.18 5.35
C SER A 222 21.50 -18.03 5.10
N GLU A 223 21.88 -17.77 3.84
CA GLU A 223 22.99 -16.87 3.50
C GLU A 223 22.55 -15.43 3.21
N TRP A 224 23.33 -14.46 3.68
CA TRP A 224 23.19 -13.05 3.29
C TRP A 224 23.95 -12.79 1.98
N LEU A 225 23.30 -12.12 1.05
CA LEU A 225 23.82 -11.74 -0.26
C LEU A 225 23.76 -10.22 -0.42
N ALA A 226 24.66 -9.63 -1.20
CA ALA A 226 24.49 -8.24 -1.62
C ALA A 226 23.30 -8.15 -2.58
N LEU A 227 22.38 -7.20 -2.33
CA LEU A 227 21.15 -7.05 -3.11
C LEU A 227 21.45 -6.83 -4.60
N ASP A 228 22.38 -5.92 -4.90
CA ASP A 228 22.74 -5.58 -6.28
C ASP A 228 23.35 -6.78 -7.02
N ASP A 229 24.16 -7.60 -6.34
CA ASP A 229 24.77 -8.80 -6.91
C ASP A 229 23.71 -9.86 -7.23
N LEU A 230 22.76 -10.09 -6.31
CA LEU A 230 21.65 -11.02 -6.53
C LEU A 230 20.75 -10.54 -7.68
N ALA A 231 20.38 -9.27 -7.68
CA ALA A 231 19.50 -8.70 -8.70
C ALA A 231 20.14 -8.75 -10.09
N THR A 232 21.44 -8.43 -10.19
CA THR A 232 22.22 -8.57 -11.44
C THR A 232 22.27 -10.02 -11.89
N ARG A 233 22.56 -10.95 -10.98
CA ARG A 233 22.65 -12.39 -11.29
C ARG A 233 21.32 -12.98 -11.78
N LEU A 234 20.20 -12.51 -11.24
CA LEU A 234 18.85 -12.90 -11.67
C LEU A 234 18.51 -12.32 -13.04
N ALA A 235 18.87 -11.05 -13.29
CA ALA A 235 18.68 -10.39 -14.57
C ALA A 235 19.48 -11.07 -15.70
N GLU A 236 20.74 -11.42 -15.43
CA GLU A 236 21.61 -12.14 -16.38
C GLU A 236 21.08 -13.55 -16.71
N ALA A 237 20.58 -14.27 -15.69
CA ALA A 237 19.98 -15.59 -15.91
C ALA A 237 18.64 -15.53 -16.64
N ASN A 238 17.90 -14.43 -16.49
CA ASN A 238 16.56 -14.29 -17.03
C ASN A 238 16.37 -12.94 -17.74
N PRO A 239 16.94 -12.73 -18.94
CA PRO A 239 16.85 -11.45 -19.67
C PRO A 239 15.43 -11.03 -20.12
N THR A 240 14.47 -11.96 -20.01
CA THR A 240 13.05 -11.78 -20.33
C THR A 240 12.16 -11.79 -19.09
N LEU A 241 12.73 -11.67 -17.89
CA LEU A 241 12.00 -11.82 -16.62
C LEU A 241 10.81 -10.82 -16.51
N ILE A 242 10.98 -9.58 -16.96
CA ILE A 242 9.92 -8.55 -16.99
C ILE A 242 9.13 -8.51 -18.31
N GLY A 243 9.30 -9.52 -19.16
CA GLY A 243 8.64 -9.64 -20.46
C GLY A 243 9.61 -9.52 -21.65
N PRO A 244 9.17 -9.95 -22.84
CA PRO A 244 10.00 -9.91 -24.05
C PRO A 244 10.25 -8.46 -24.51
N THR A 245 9.25 -7.59 -24.37
CA THR A 245 9.28 -6.20 -24.83
C THR A 245 8.88 -5.27 -23.70
N PHE A 246 9.73 -4.31 -23.35
CA PHE A 246 9.40 -3.23 -22.43
C PHE A 246 10.22 -1.99 -22.82
N THR A 247 9.73 -0.82 -22.42
CA THR A 247 10.46 0.44 -22.51
C THR A 247 10.72 0.91 -21.09
N ALA A 248 11.92 1.41 -20.82
CA ALA A 248 12.25 2.00 -19.54
C ALA A 248 12.90 3.36 -19.71
N SER A 249 12.58 4.29 -18.80
CA SER A 249 13.29 5.55 -18.62
C SER A 249 13.98 5.48 -17.26
N SER A 250 15.29 5.71 -17.24
CA SER A 250 16.07 5.80 -16.01
C SER A 250 16.87 7.10 -16.01
N ALA A 251 17.05 7.71 -14.83
CA ALA A 251 17.83 8.93 -14.68
C ALA A 251 19.35 8.77 -14.98
N ARG A 252 19.82 7.56 -15.31
CA ARG A 252 21.25 7.22 -15.46
C ARG A 252 21.65 6.62 -16.81
N SER A 253 20.83 6.73 -17.86
CA SER A 253 21.08 6.04 -19.13
C SER A 253 22.16 6.72 -19.99
N GLY A 254 23.38 6.17 -19.97
CA GLY A 254 24.47 6.47 -20.91
C GLY A 254 25.38 5.26 -21.11
N GLY A 255 24.93 4.26 -21.89
CA GLY A 255 25.66 3.02 -22.14
C GLY A 255 25.08 2.20 -23.30
N ASP A 256 25.79 1.12 -23.68
CA ASP A 256 25.44 0.19 -24.76
C ASP A 256 24.06 -0.47 -24.53
N HIS A 257 23.33 -0.80 -25.60
CA HIS A 257 21.89 -1.12 -25.53
C HIS A 257 21.57 -2.39 -24.74
N ASP A 258 22.38 -3.44 -24.86
CA ASP A 258 22.15 -4.73 -24.18
C ASP A 258 22.54 -4.68 -22.69
N ASP A 259 23.67 -4.06 -22.37
CA ASP A 259 24.08 -3.81 -20.97
C ASP A 259 23.07 -2.92 -20.25
N HIS A 260 22.50 -1.95 -20.96
CA HIS A 260 21.46 -1.09 -20.40
C HIS A 260 20.19 -1.87 -20.05
N ARG A 261 19.80 -2.86 -20.87
CA ARG A 261 18.62 -3.70 -20.60
C ARG A 261 18.81 -4.53 -19.33
N THR A 262 19.93 -5.24 -19.21
CA THR A 262 20.21 -6.10 -18.04
C THR A 262 20.27 -5.27 -16.75
N ALA A 263 20.94 -4.11 -16.79
CA ALA A 263 21.01 -3.20 -15.64
C ALA A 263 19.62 -2.67 -15.23
N THR A 264 18.75 -2.41 -16.21
CA THR A 264 17.36 -1.98 -15.96
C THR A 264 16.55 -3.07 -15.27
N ILE A 265 16.64 -4.32 -15.77
CA ILE A 265 15.97 -5.48 -15.15
C ILE A 265 16.49 -5.70 -13.73
N ALA A 266 17.81 -5.63 -13.52
CA ALA A 266 18.42 -5.74 -12.20
C ALA A 266 17.88 -4.66 -11.25
N ARG A 267 17.71 -3.41 -11.71
CA ARG A 267 17.13 -2.35 -10.87
C ARG A 267 15.69 -2.64 -10.48
N VAL A 268 14.87 -3.11 -11.41
CA VAL A 268 13.48 -3.53 -11.13
C VAL A 268 13.45 -4.64 -10.09
N ILE A 269 14.29 -5.66 -10.25
CA ILE A 269 14.41 -6.77 -9.27
C ILE A 269 14.82 -6.24 -7.90
N ALA A 270 15.81 -5.35 -7.82
CA ALA A 270 16.25 -4.77 -6.55
C ALA A 270 15.12 -4.01 -5.84
N VAL A 271 14.34 -3.20 -6.58
CA VAL A 271 13.16 -2.52 -6.02
C VAL A 271 12.12 -3.53 -5.52
N GLU A 272 11.84 -4.59 -6.28
CA GLU A 272 10.89 -5.64 -5.90
C GLU A 272 11.29 -6.33 -4.60
N LEU A 273 12.59 -6.63 -4.48
CA LEU A 273 13.18 -7.27 -3.30
C LEU A 273 13.16 -6.34 -2.07
N GLU A 274 13.45 -5.05 -2.25
CA GLU A 274 13.38 -4.04 -1.19
C GLU A 274 11.95 -3.73 -0.71
N THR A 275 10.95 -3.98 -1.56
CA THR A 275 9.56 -3.59 -1.34
C THR A 275 8.69 -4.81 -1.11
N ALA A 276 7.90 -5.23 -2.10
CA ALA A 276 6.89 -6.25 -1.94
C ALA A 276 7.45 -7.56 -1.37
N ALA A 277 8.61 -8.04 -1.85
CA ALA A 277 9.19 -9.27 -1.33
C ALA A 277 9.57 -9.14 0.15
N ALA A 278 10.21 -8.04 0.54
CA ALA A 278 10.51 -7.77 1.94
C ALA A 278 9.25 -7.56 2.78
N TRP A 279 8.23 -6.89 2.22
CA TRP A 279 6.97 -6.58 2.89
C TRP A 279 6.11 -7.82 3.16
N PHE A 280 6.09 -8.77 2.23
CA PHE A 280 5.51 -10.10 2.39
C PHE A 280 6.37 -11.06 3.22
N GLY A 281 7.57 -10.64 3.62
CA GLY A 281 8.51 -11.51 4.35
C GLY A 281 9.06 -12.65 3.52
N ILE A 282 9.08 -12.52 2.18
CA ILE A 282 9.74 -13.46 1.27
C ILE A 282 11.26 -13.32 1.40
N VAL A 283 11.74 -12.10 1.65
CA VAL A 283 13.14 -11.82 1.95
C VAL A 283 13.27 -10.98 3.22
N ALA A 284 14.41 -11.11 3.89
CA ALA A 284 14.86 -10.20 4.93
C ALA A 284 15.90 -9.23 4.35
N LEU A 285 15.87 -7.97 4.79
CA LEU A 285 16.80 -6.93 4.36
C LEU A 285 17.65 -6.49 5.53
N GLY A 286 18.97 -6.49 5.37
CA GLY A 286 19.92 -5.95 6.34
C GLY A 286 20.79 -4.87 5.69
N VAL A 287 21.65 -4.26 6.48
CA VAL A 287 22.64 -3.29 5.96
C VAL A 287 24.05 -3.80 6.26
N ASP A 288 24.88 -3.88 5.21
CA ASP A 288 26.32 -4.04 5.32
C ASP A 288 27.00 -2.67 5.13
N PRO A 289 27.84 -2.21 6.07
CA PRO A 289 28.49 -0.90 5.96
C PRO A 289 29.38 -0.73 4.71
N GLY A 290 29.88 -1.81 4.13
CA GLY A 290 30.76 -1.78 2.97
C GLY A 290 30.07 -2.04 1.64
N LYS A 291 29.01 -2.88 1.64
CA LYS A 291 28.31 -3.32 0.41
C LYS A 291 26.88 -2.79 0.26
N GLY A 292 26.35 -2.05 1.23
CA GLY A 292 25.02 -1.47 1.16
C GLY A 292 23.93 -2.45 1.60
N VAL A 293 22.86 -2.58 0.82
CA VAL A 293 21.71 -3.42 1.19
C VAL A 293 22.06 -4.90 1.04
N ALA A 294 21.90 -5.65 2.12
CA ALA A 294 22.02 -7.10 2.15
C ALA A 294 20.63 -7.73 2.11
N VAL A 295 20.50 -8.88 1.45
CA VAL A 295 19.25 -9.63 1.30
C VAL A 295 19.48 -11.09 1.65
N ARG A 296 18.51 -11.70 2.33
CA ARG A 296 18.47 -13.14 2.61
C ARG A 296 17.08 -13.66 2.32
N ILE A 297 16.95 -14.82 1.68
CA ILE A 297 15.65 -15.45 1.44
C ILE A 297 15.10 -15.95 2.76
N ALA A 298 13.86 -15.59 3.09
CA ALA A 298 13.26 -16.02 4.34
C ALA A 298 12.94 -17.52 4.30
N GLU A 299 13.17 -18.23 5.40
CA GLU A 299 12.70 -19.60 5.58
C GLU A 299 11.17 -19.61 5.58
N ARG A 300 10.57 -20.18 4.53
CA ARG A 300 9.10 -20.31 4.40
C ARG A 300 8.48 -21.22 5.48
N ASP A 301 9.28 -22.06 6.13
CA ASP A 301 8.84 -23.20 6.94
C ASP A 301 9.26 -23.14 8.41
N ARG A 302 9.36 -21.94 8.99
CA ARG A 302 9.05 -21.85 10.41
C ARG A 302 7.62 -21.35 10.55
N PRO A 303 6.63 -22.25 10.75
CA PRO A 303 5.66 -21.91 11.78
C PRO A 303 6.50 -21.39 12.94
N SER A 304 6.29 -20.13 13.33
CA SER A 304 6.81 -19.64 14.59
C SER A 304 6.53 -20.76 15.56
N SER A 305 7.60 -21.42 16.02
CA SER A 305 7.48 -22.64 16.77
C SER A 305 6.67 -22.29 18.02
N GLU A 306 5.37 -22.56 17.96
CA GLU A 306 4.46 -22.77 19.07
C GLU A 306 4.93 -24.03 19.78
N THR A 307 6.13 -23.94 20.35
CA THR A 307 6.58 -24.69 21.52
C THR A 307 7.10 -23.71 22.58
N ALA A 308 6.71 -22.44 22.51
CA ALA A 308 6.48 -21.66 23.71
C ALA A 308 5.08 -22.05 24.20
N ASP A 309 4.95 -22.47 25.46
CA ASP A 309 3.66 -22.68 26.15
C ASP A 309 2.62 -21.70 25.61
N GLU A 310 1.51 -22.18 25.04
CA GLU A 310 0.39 -21.31 24.68
C GLU A 310 0.09 -20.45 25.91
N PRO A 311 0.27 -19.11 25.85
CA PRO A 311 -0.21 -18.30 26.95
C PRO A 311 -1.73 -18.46 26.96
N GLU A 312 -2.27 -19.10 27.99
CA GLU A 312 -3.72 -19.27 28.18
C GLU A 312 -4.46 -17.92 28.10
N THR A 313 -3.75 -16.81 28.33
CA THR A 313 -4.24 -15.43 28.26
C THR A 313 -3.94 -14.76 26.93
N VAL A 314 -4.99 -14.44 26.17
CA VAL A 314 -4.90 -13.70 24.89
C VAL A 314 -4.35 -12.29 25.07
N LEU A 315 -4.78 -11.60 26.14
CA LEU A 315 -4.30 -10.27 26.50
C LEU A 315 -4.18 -10.12 28.02
N SER A 316 -3.40 -9.13 28.44
CA SER A 316 -3.34 -8.69 29.84
C SER A 316 -3.65 -7.20 29.93
N VAL A 317 -4.36 -6.78 30.99
CA VAL A 317 -4.76 -5.38 31.21
C VAL A 317 -4.21 -4.88 32.54
N SER A 318 -3.47 -3.77 32.52
CA SER A 318 -2.92 -3.14 33.72
C SER A 318 -3.93 -2.23 34.42
N ASN A 319 -3.63 -1.82 35.67
CA ASN A 319 -4.46 -0.89 36.45
C ASN A 319 -4.57 0.50 35.80
N GLU A 320 -3.57 0.87 35.01
CA GLU A 320 -3.46 2.13 34.26
C GLU A 320 -4.13 2.05 32.88
N GLY A 321 -4.71 0.90 32.52
CA GLY A 321 -5.37 0.70 31.23
C GLY A 321 -4.43 0.40 30.06
N MET A 322 -3.20 -0.02 30.34
CA MET A 322 -2.32 -0.60 29.33
C MET A 322 -2.80 -2.02 29.01
N VAL A 323 -2.98 -2.31 27.73
CA VAL A 323 -3.38 -3.63 27.21
C VAL A 323 -2.21 -4.19 26.43
N ALA A 324 -1.65 -5.30 26.90
CA ALA A 324 -0.63 -6.05 26.18
C ALA A 324 -1.29 -7.25 25.50
N LEU A 325 -1.07 -7.40 24.19
CA LEU A 325 -1.69 -8.44 23.36
C LEU A 325 -0.66 -9.52 23.04
N HIS A 326 -0.85 -10.70 23.65
CA HIS A 326 0.07 -11.84 23.55
C HIS A 326 -0.21 -12.71 22.33
N SER A 327 -1.49 -12.96 22.07
CA SER A 327 -1.97 -13.87 21.01
C SER A 327 -2.84 -13.09 20.01
N PRO A 328 -2.24 -12.28 19.13
CA PRO A 328 -2.99 -11.41 18.24
C PRO A 328 -3.74 -12.21 17.18
N THR A 329 -5.01 -11.85 16.97
CA THR A 329 -5.79 -12.26 15.79
C THR A 329 -6.28 -11.00 15.07
N PRO A 330 -6.62 -11.08 13.77
CA PRO A 330 -7.20 -9.95 13.05
C PRO A 330 -8.40 -9.30 13.76
N LEU A 331 -9.24 -10.10 14.42
CA LEU A 331 -10.38 -9.61 15.17
C LEU A 331 -9.95 -8.87 16.45
N HIS A 332 -8.87 -9.30 17.11
CA HIS A 332 -8.31 -8.60 18.27
C HIS A 332 -7.80 -7.22 17.88
N ILE A 333 -7.07 -7.12 16.76
CA ILE A 333 -6.52 -5.84 16.28
C ILE A 333 -7.65 -4.88 15.91
N TRP A 334 -8.63 -5.37 15.15
CA TRP A 334 -9.80 -4.58 14.76
C TRP A 334 -10.62 -4.09 15.96
N SER A 335 -10.79 -4.94 16.98
CA SER A 335 -11.58 -4.62 18.17
C SER A 335 -10.85 -3.66 19.10
N LEU A 336 -9.58 -3.92 19.43
CA LEU A 336 -8.81 -3.08 20.35
C LEU A 336 -8.58 -1.68 19.80
N SER A 337 -8.23 -1.58 18.51
CA SER A 337 -8.05 -0.28 17.85
C SER A 337 -9.33 0.58 17.83
N ALA A 338 -10.49 0.01 18.15
CA ALA A 338 -11.74 0.75 18.22
C ALA A 338 -11.88 1.64 19.45
N PHE A 339 -11.21 1.29 20.55
CA PHE A 339 -11.38 1.96 21.85
C PHE A 339 -10.08 2.16 22.62
N ALA A 340 -8.94 1.76 22.05
CA ALA A 340 -7.61 1.98 22.60
C ALA A 340 -6.67 2.57 21.53
N ASP A 341 -5.69 3.36 21.96
CA ASP A 341 -4.65 3.92 21.07
C ASP A 341 -3.45 2.97 21.05
N ALA A 342 -2.85 2.69 19.90
CA ALA A 342 -1.62 1.89 19.84
C ALA A 342 -0.43 2.72 20.35
N GLU A 343 0.30 2.21 21.35
CA GLU A 343 1.53 2.82 21.89
C GLU A 343 2.78 2.30 21.17
N GLY A 344 2.70 1.07 20.68
CA GLY A 344 3.74 0.42 19.92
C GLY A 344 3.32 -1.00 19.57
N VAL A 345 3.75 -1.47 18.41
CA VAL A 345 3.46 -2.86 17.97
C VAL A 345 4.65 -3.80 18.15
N LYS A 346 5.85 -3.27 18.46
CA LYS A 346 7.10 -4.03 18.60
C LYS A 346 7.68 -3.97 20.01
N PRO A 347 8.28 -5.06 20.53
CA PRO A 347 8.22 -6.44 20.01
C PRO A 347 6.86 -7.10 20.28
N GLU A 348 6.05 -6.49 21.13
CA GLU A 348 4.75 -6.94 21.58
C GLU A 348 3.75 -5.80 21.34
N ALA A 349 2.54 -6.13 20.90
CA ALA A 349 1.53 -5.13 20.62
C ALA A 349 0.90 -4.58 21.90
N ARG A 350 1.05 -3.27 22.10
CA ARG A 350 0.58 -2.54 23.27
C ARG A 350 -0.40 -1.45 22.89
N PHE A 351 -1.52 -1.44 23.60
CA PHE A 351 -2.58 -0.46 23.42
C PHE A 351 -2.86 0.23 24.75
N GLN A 352 -3.09 1.54 24.72
CA GLN A 352 -3.43 2.32 25.88
C GLN A 352 -4.89 2.78 25.80
N LEU A 353 -5.66 2.45 26.84
CA LEU A 353 -6.95 3.05 27.08
C LEU A 353 -6.74 4.50 27.52
N ARG A 354 -7.32 5.44 26.79
CA ARG A 354 -7.26 6.88 27.07
C ARG A 354 -8.68 7.46 27.04
N PRO A 355 -8.94 8.59 27.75
CA PRO A 355 -10.24 9.24 27.70
C PRO A 355 -10.67 9.54 26.24
N GLY A 356 -9.72 9.94 25.40
CA GLY A 356 -9.95 10.21 23.98
C GLY A 356 -10.35 8.98 23.19
N SER A 357 -9.64 7.86 23.30
CA SER A 357 -9.94 6.62 22.56
C SER A 357 -11.26 5.99 23.01
N VAL A 358 -11.53 5.96 24.32
CA VAL A 358 -12.83 5.51 24.85
C VAL A 358 -13.96 6.43 24.39
N GLY A 359 -13.75 7.76 24.45
CA GLY A 359 -14.73 8.73 23.94
C GLY A 359 -15.03 8.57 22.45
N ARG A 360 -14.02 8.27 21.62
CA ARG A 360 -14.22 7.94 20.19
C ARG A 360 -15.09 6.69 20.02
N ALA A 361 -14.83 5.63 20.78
CA ALA A 361 -15.62 4.40 20.75
C ALA A 361 -17.09 4.66 21.11
N LEU A 362 -17.33 5.41 22.19
CA LEU A 362 -18.69 5.80 22.60
C LEU A 362 -19.40 6.62 21.51
N GLY A 363 -18.66 7.47 20.79
CA GLY A 363 -19.17 8.21 19.63
C GLY A 363 -19.54 7.31 18.45
N ALA A 364 -18.79 6.22 18.26
CA ALA A 364 -19.03 5.22 17.23
C ALA A 364 -20.14 4.20 17.58
N GLY A 365 -20.78 4.34 18.75
CA GLY A 365 -21.92 3.51 19.16
C GLY A 365 -21.57 2.35 20.09
N PHE A 366 -20.33 2.23 20.54
CA PHE A 366 -19.98 1.31 21.62
C PHE A 366 -20.54 1.81 22.95
N ASP A 367 -20.81 0.90 23.87
CA ASP A 367 -21.09 1.22 25.27
C ASP A 367 -19.93 0.73 26.18
N LEU A 368 -19.89 1.22 27.42
CA LEU A 368 -18.85 0.84 28.36
C LEU A 368 -18.87 -0.67 28.67
N ASP A 369 -20.06 -1.24 28.78
CA ASP A 369 -20.24 -2.64 29.16
C ASP A 369 -19.67 -3.58 28.08
N GLN A 370 -19.80 -3.22 26.80
CA GLN A 370 -19.18 -3.92 25.68
C GLN A 370 -17.65 -3.90 25.75
N ILE A 371 -17.05 -2.75 26.08
CA ILE A 371 -15.59 -2.62 26.24
C ILE A 371 -15.11 -3.48 27.41
N VAL A 372 -15.77 -3.38 28.56
CA VAL A 372 -15.44 -4.16 29.77
C VAL A 372 -15.61 -5.65 29.53
N GLN A 373 -16.73 -6.06 28.92
CA GLN A 373 -17.02 -7.45 28.60
C GLN A 373 -15.99 -8.02 27.62
N TYR A 374 -15.61 -7.24 26.61
CA TYR A 374 -14.57 -7.64 25.68
C TYR A 374 -13.25 -7.88 26.40
N LEU A 375 -12.76 -6.89 27.15
CA LEU A 375 -11.46 -6.99 27.82
C LEU A 375 -11.44 -8.14 28.83
N THR A 376 -12.48 -8.27 29.67
CA THR A 376 -12.61 -9.36 30.67
C THR A 376 -12.63 -10.74 30.01
N ARG A 377 -13.34 -10.89 28.87
CA ARG A 377 -13.41 -12.16 28.17
C ARG A 377 -12.06 -12.56 27.58
N GLN A 378 -11.31 -11.60 27.05
CA GLN A 378 -10.03 -11.87 26.41
C GLN A 378 -8.87 -11.98 27.42
N SER A 379 -8.95 -11.30 28.57
CA SER A 379 -7.97 -11.46 29.65
C SER A 379 -8.16 -12.74 30.45
N GLY A 380 -9.37 -13.31 30.47
CA GLY A 380 -9.73 -14.44 31.35
C GLY A 380 -9.96 -14.02 32.81
N GLU A 381 -9.69 -12.77 33.17
CA GLU A 381 -9.78 -12.22 34.52
C GLU A 381 -10.65 -10.94 34.55
N PRO A 382 -11.36 -10.67 35.66
CA PRO A 382 -12.07 -9.41 35.83
C PRO A 382 -11.10 -8.22 35.76
N LEU A 383 -11.55 -7.13 35.14
CA LEU A 383 -10.76 -5.90 35.11
C LEU A 383 -10.52 -5.34 36.52
N PRO A 384 -9.35 -4.72 36.78
CA PRO A 384 -9.09 -4.07 38.06
C PRO A 384 -10.13 -3.01 38.41
N ASP A 385 -10.57 -2.96 39.67
CA ASP A 385 -11.58 -2.02 40.15
C ASP A 385 -11.18 -0.55 39.91
N SER A 386 -9.87 -0.24 40.04
CA SER A 386 -9.33 1.10 39.77
C SER A 386 -9.52 1.50 38.31
N LEU A 387 -9.33 0.57 37.38
CA LEU A 387 -9.55 0.80 35.95
C LEU A 387 -11.04 0.95 35.66
N LEU A 388 -11.89 0.08 36.21
CA LEU A 388 -13.35 0.18 36.04
C LEU A 388 -13.89 1.54 36.53
N LYS A 389 -13.41 2.02 37.67
CA LYS A 389 -13.77 3.35 38.20
C LYS A 389 -13.36 4.45 37.21
N THR A 390 -12.12 4.40 36.73
CA THR A 390 -11.57 5.35 35.76
C THR A 390 -12.39 5.38 34.46
N LEU A 391 -12.72 4.20 33.90
CA LEU A 391 -13.53 4.09 32.69
C LEU A 391 -14.94 4.67 32.89
N ARG A 392 -15.58 4.40 34.04
CA ARG A 392 -16.88 5.00 34.38
C ARG A 392 -16.81 6.52 34.44
N GLU A 393 -15.79 7.07 35.09
CA GLU A 393 -15.57 8.53 35.17
C GLU A 393 -15.45 9.15 33.77
N TRP A 394 -14.68 8.53 32.87
CA TRP A 394 -14.57 8.99 31.48
C TRP A 394 -15.91 8.95 30.73
N THR A 395 -16.74 7.93 30.99
CA THR A 395 -18.06 7.82 30.34
C THR A 395 -19.10 8.80 30.88
N VAL A 396 -19.05 9.14 32.18
CA VAL A 396 -19.95 10.15 32.77
C VAL A 396 -19.64 11.55 32.21
N GLY A 397 -18.35 11.84 31.97
CA GLY A 397 -17.92 13.06 31.30
C GLY A 397 -18.31 13.11 29.81
N TYR A 398 -18.58 11.95 29.21
CA TYR A 398 -18.92 11.86 27.79
C TYR A 398 -20.37 12.24 27.52
N ARG A 399 -20.60 13.52 27.16
CA ARG A 399 -21.88 13.99 26.62
C ARG A 399 -21.80 14.02 25.10
N ARG A 400 -22.70 13.28 24.43
CA ARG A 400 -22.81 13.32 22.96
C ARG A 400 -23.28 14.71 22.52
N VAL A 401 -22.38 15.48 21.95
CA VAL A 401 -22.72 16.71 21.20
C VAL A 401 -22.82 16.34 19.73
N ARG A 402 -23.98 16.60 19.12
CA ARG A 402 -24.18 16.42 17.68
C ARG A 402 -23.90 17.75 17.00
N LEU A 403 -22.90 17.79 16.13
CA LEU A 403 -22.64 18.95 15.28
C LEU A 403 -23.47 18.82 14.01
N ARG A 404 -24.18 19.88 13.64
CA ARG A 404 -24.88 20.02 12.35
C ARG A 404 -24.34 21.27 11.66
N ARG A 405 -24.13 21.21 10.35
CA ARG A 405 -23.79 22.39 9.57
C ARG A 405 -25.07 23.16 9.28
N ALA A 406 -24.99 24.48 9.31
CA ALA A 406 -26.10 25.36 9.03
C ALA A 406 -25.63 26.59 8.25
N ILE A 407 -26.52 27.15 7.44
CA ILE A 407 -26.37 28.48 6.86
C ILE A 407 -27.32 29.40 7.61
N VAL A 408 -26.82 30.56 8.02
CA VAL A 408 -27.67 31.64 8.53
C VAL A 408 -28.01 32.53 7.34
N LEU A 409 -29.30 32.69 7.06
CA LEU A 409 -29.82 33.59 6.04
C LEU A 409 -30.39 34.82 6.75
N THR A 410 -29.88 36.00 6.40
CA THR A 410 -30.42 37.28 6.87
C THR A 410 -31.13 37.92 5.68
N PRO A 411 -32.48 37.93 5.64
CA PRO A 411 -33.22 38.62 4.59
C PRO A 411 -33.02 40.14 4.70
N ASP A 412 -33.01 40.86 3.58
CA ASP A 412 -33.06 42.32 3.62
C ASP A 412 -34.37 42.80 4.27
N ALA A 413 -34.37 44.02 4.81
CA ALA A 413 -35.45 44.54 5.69
C ALA A 413 -36.85 44.58 5.05
N ASP A 414 -36.96 44.45 3.74
CA ASP A 414 -38.20 44.43 2.95
C ASP A 414 -38.65 43.02 2.52
N LEU A 415 -37.86 41.98 2.79
CA LEU A 415 -38.17 40.59 2.46
C LEU A 415 -38.91 39.89 3.60
N ALA A 416 -40.07 39.31 3.30
CA ALA A 416 -40.83 38.49 4.24
C ALA A 416 -40.11 37.14 4.47
N PRO A 417 -39.59 36.85 5.68
CA PRO A 417 -38.85 35.60 5.95
C PRO A 417 -39.70 34.34 5.72
N GLY A 418 -41.03 34.46 5.79
CA GLY A 418 -41.97 33.36 5.57
C GLY A 418 -41.94 32.79 4.16
N GLU A 419 -41.69 33.59 3.13
CA GLU A 419 -41.65 33.13 1.74
C GLU A 419 -40.37 32.32 1.47
N ILE A 420 -39.24 32.82 1.96
CA ILE A 420 -37.93 32.14 1.88
C ILE A 420 -37.98 30.81 2.63
N ARG A 421 -38.56 30.79 3.84
CA ARG A 421 -38.80 29.57 4.63
C ARG A 421 -39.60 28.55 3.83
N ALA A 422 -40.76 28.95 3.30
CA ALA A 422 -41.65 28.05 2.57
C ALA A 422 -40.96 27.44 1.32
N ALA A 423 -40.16 28.24 0.59
CA ALA A 423 -39.41 27.76 -0.56
C ALA A 423 -38.34 26.70 -0.17
N LEU A 424 -37.62 26.94 0.92
CA LEU A 424 -36.59 26.01 1.42
C LEU A 424 -37.19 24.72 1.98
N GLU A 425 -38.27 24.81 2.75
CA GLU A 425 -38.99 23.65 3.29
C GLU A 425 -39.63 22.81 2.17
N THR A 426 -40.16 23.44 1.12
CA THR A 426 -40.68 22.75 -0.08
C THR A 426 -39.59 21.98 -0.82
N ALA A 427 -38.35 22.48 -0.79
CA ALA A 427 -37.18 21.79 -1.33
C ALA A 427 -36.61 20.70 -0.38
N GLY A 428 -37.27 20.45 0.75
CA GLY A 428 -36.89 19.42 1.73
C GLY A 428 -35.78 19.84 2.68
N LEU A 429 -35.47 21.14 2.80
CA LEU A 429 -34.49 21.66 3.75
C LEU A 429 -35.14 21.98 5.09
N GLU A 430 -34.45 21.69 6.19
CA GLU A 430 -34.93 22.00 7.54
C GLU A 430 -34.54 23.44 7.89
N VAL A 431 -35.51 24.26 8.28
CA VAL A 431 -35.30 25.69 8.60
C VAL A 431 -35.75 25.97 10.03
N LEU A 432 -34.87 26.53 10.84
CA LEU A 432 -35.14 26.99 12.21
C LEU A 432 -35.20 28.51 12.25
N ASP A 433 -35.96 29.07 13.18
CA ASP A 433 -35.90 30.51 13.47
C ASP A 433 -34.60 30.82 14.23
N GLY A 434 -33.89 31.88 13.82
CA GLY A 434 -32.79 32.43 14.58
C GLY A 434 -33.31 33.30 15.72
N GLU A 435 -32.77 33.13 16.93
CA GLU A 435 -33.00 34.08 18.02
C GLU A 435 -32.16 35.34 17.76
N GLU A 436 -32.86 36.47 17.58
CA GLU A 436 -32.47 37.90 17.42
C GLU A 436 -31.01 38.37 17.65
N PRO A 437 -30.57 39.45 16.96
CA PRO A 437 -31.33 40.70 16.74
C PRO A 437 -31.91 40.96 15.33
N GLU A 438 -31.58 40.15 14.32
CA GLU A 438 -31.89 40.48 12.91
C GLU A 438 -32.87 39.53 12.21
N GLY A 439 -33.55 38.64 12.95
CA GLY A 439 -34.63 37.81 12.39
C GLY A 439 -34.20 36.83 11.30
N GLY A 440 -32.94 36.35 11.35
CA GLY A 440 -32.39 35.42 10.36
C GLY A 440 -33.00 34.02 10.43
N LEU A 441 -33.02 33.32 9.28
CA LEU A 441 -33.40 31.92 9.17
C LEU A 441 -32.16 31.04 9.26
N ILE A 442 -32.19 30.01 10.10
CA ILE A 442 -31.11 29.01 10.19
C ILE A 442 -31.51 27.81 9.35
N VAL A 443 -30.88 27.65 8.19
CA VAL A 443 -31.09 26.49 7.33
C VAL A 443 -30.14 25.39 7.78
N ILE A 444 -30.67 24.32 8.35
CA ILE A 444 -29.87 23.16 8.68
C ILE A 444 -29.56 22.41 7.41
N LEU A 445 -28.27 22.36 7.08
CA LEU A 445 -27.82 21.61 5.93
C LEU A 445 -27.99 20.12 6.23
N PRO A 446 -28.56 19.34 5.29
CA PRO A 446 -28.59 17.90 5.44
C PRO A 446 -27.16 17.42 5.67
N ALA A 447 -27.02 16.40 6.53
CA ALA A 447 -25.74 15.73 6.65
C ALA A 447 -25.38 15.26 5.24
N SER A 448 -24.38 15.92 4.62
CA SER A 448 -23.81 15.45 3.38
C SER A 448 -23.54 13.97 3.60
N ALA A 449 -23.99 13.12 2.67
CA ALA A 449 -23.39 11.79 2.58
C ALA A 449 -21.87 12.03 2.67
N ARG A 450 -21.12 11.24 3.44
CA ARG A 450 -19.68 11.49 3.72
C ARG A 450 -18.82 11.71 2.45
N GLN A 451 -19.42 11.49 1.27
CA GLN A 451 -18.90 11.55 -0.08
C GLN A 451 -19.29 12.83 -0.88
N SER A 452 -20.22 13.68 -0.42
CA SER A 452 -20.54 14.93 -1.12
C SER A 452 -19.58 16.05 -0.70
N PRO A 453 -19.10 16.91 -1.63
CA PRO A 453 -18.24 18.02 -1.28
C PRO A 453 -18.93 18.95 -0.28
N PRO A 454 -18.18 19.64 0.60
CA PRO A 454 -18.76 20.48 1.63
C PRO A 454 -19.67 21.58 1.07
N SER A 455 -19.50 21.98 -0.21
CA SER A 455 -20.31 22.98 -0.90
C SER A 455 -21.61 22.43 -1.53
N ALA A 456 -21.76 21.11 -1.73
CA ALA A 456 -22.95 20.56 -2.39
C ALA A 456 -24.30 20.93 -1.73
N PRO A 457 -24.48 20.79 -0.40
CA PRO A 457 -25.72 21.20 0.25
C PRO A 457 -25.88 22.72 0.32
N GLU A 458 -24.78 23.47 0.31
CA GLU A 458 -24.78 24.94 0.28
C GLU A 458 -25.23 25.46 -1.09
N GLU A 459 -24.73 24.85 -2.16
CA GLU A 459 -25.14 25.10 -3.54
C GLU A 459 -26.61 24.75 -3.77
N GLN A 460 -27.11 23.67 -3.16
CA GLN A 460 -28.53 23.32 -3.21
C GLN A 460 -29.39 24.42 -2.57
N ALA A 461 -29.03 24.89 -1.37
CA ALA A 461 -29.74 25.99 -0.71
C ALA A 461 -29.70 27.26 -1.57
N LEU A 462 -28.54 27.62 -2.12
CA LEU A 462 -28.37 28.78 -3.01
C LEU A 462 -29.13 28.62 -4.34
N ALA A 463 -29.28 27.40 -4.86
CA ALA A 463 -30.03 27.13 -6.09
C ALA A 463 -31.54 27.28 -5.86
N VAL A 464 -32.04 26.82 -4.72
CA VAL A 464 -33.45 27.01 -4.30
C VAL A 464 -33.75 28.51 -4.15
N LEU A 465 -32.86 29.26 -3.50
CA LEU A 465 -32.99 30.71 -3.37
C LEU A 465 -33.04 31.40 -4.74
N ARG A 466 -32.11 31.08 -5.64
CA ARG A 466 -32.07 31.64 -7.01
C ARG A 466 -33.30 31.29 -7.84
N ALA A 467 -33.79 30.06 -7.74
CA ALA A 467 -35.00 29.63 -8.46
C ALA A 467 -36.26 30.39 -8.00
N ASN A 468 -36.26 30.92 -6.78
CA ASN A 468 -37.35 31.72 -6.21
C ASN A 468 -37.05 33.24 -6.27
N GLY A 469 -36.06 33.67 -7.06
CA GLY A 469 -35.77 35.09 -7.30
C GLY A 469 -34.87 35.75 -6.25
N TYR A 470 -34.30 35.00 -5.31
CA TYR A 470 -33.40 35.53 -4.29
C TYR A 470 -31.93 35.36 -4.69
N ALA A 471 -31.13 36.41 -4.52
CA ALA A 471 -29.69 36.38 -4.78
C ALA A 471 -28.92 36.25 -3.44
N GLY A 472 -28.60 35.02 -3.05
CA GLY A 472 -27.78 34.78 -1.86
C GLY A 472 -26.35 35.29 -2.06
N GLN A 473 -25.90 36.21 -1.22
CA GLN A 473 -24.51 36.67 -1.16
C GLN A 473 -23.88 36.19 0.14
N TRP A 474 -22.67 35.65 0.06
CA TRP A 474 -21.90 35.35 1.25
C TRP A 474 -21.38 36.66 1.84
N GLU A 475 -21.66 36.90 3.10
CA GLU A 475 -21.09 38.02 3.83
C GLU A 475 -19.56 37.88 3.79
N GLN A 476 -18.87 38.89 3.25
CA GLN A 476 -17.41 38.89 3.29
C GLN A 476 -16.99 39.07 4.75
N PRO A 477 -16.06 38.25 5.26
CA PRO A 477 -15.55 38.48 6.60
C PRO A 477 -15.01 39.92 6.67
N PRO A 478 -15.25 40.65 7.78
CA PRO A 478 -14.78 42.01 7.92
C PRO A 478 -13.27 42.02 7.67
N ARG A 479 -12.83 42.85 6.72
CA ARG A 479 -11.39 43.09 6.53
C ARG A 479 -10.89 43.64 7.85
N LEU A 480 -10.08 42.86 8.55
CA LEU A 480 -9.30 43.36 9.67
C LEU A 480 -8.39 44.43 9.09
N ASP A 481 -8.75 45.70 9.29
CA ASP A 481 -7.85 46.81 8.99
C ASP A 481 -6.56 46.54 9.77
N PRO A 482 -5.39 46.50 9.11
CA PRO A 482 -4.13 46.45 9.84
C PRO A 482 -4.10 47.69 10.73
N ALA A 483 -3.98 47.44 12.05
CA ALA A 483 -4.01 48.46 13.07
C ALA A 483 -3.20 49.70 12.65
N GLY A 484 -3.84 50.86 12.78
CA GLY A 484 -3.23 52.16 12.51
C GLY A 484 -1.90 52.34 13.24
N SER A 485 -1.01 53.01 12.51
CA SER A 485 0.32 53.51 12.88
C SER A 485 0.43 54.16 14.25
#